data_AF-A0A3B8Q3V9-F1
#
_entry.id   AF-A0A3B8Q3V9-F1
#
_cell.length_a   1.000
_cell.length_b   1.000
_cell.length_c   1.000
_cell.angle_alpha   90.00
_cell.angle_beta   90.00
_cell.angle_gamma   90.00
#
_symmetry.space_group_name_H-M   'P 1'
#
loop_
_entity.id
_entity.type
_entity.pdbx_description
1 polymer ?
#
loop_
_entity_poly.entity_id
_entity_poly.type
_entity_poly.pdbx_seq_one_letter_code
_entity_poly.pdbx_strand_id
1 'polypeptide(L)'
;MNARADLTWNWNYFGSGIAAAGTLTTSDTADSSGFYQVLSISGSRDEVEITGLYPTGMAIPGNEPFTVDNLLKPGPGGQLTTHGLGYTLASGAYANPFFADFATPPGYLEVFTQGSVYRELPVQFYATPVPEVLSTAWAFSGLVIMALGRNLRR
;
A
#
# COMPACT_ATOMS: atom_id res chain seq x y z
N MET A 1 0.64 17.76 -22.75
CA MET A 1 0.75 17.22 -21.38
C MET A 1 0.20 15.81 -21.44
N ASN A 2 1.05 14.78 -21.34
CA ASN A 2 0.57 13.40 -21.28
C ASN A 2 0.04 13.15 -19.87
N ALA A 3 -1.20 12.68 -19.75
CA ALA A 3 -1.70 12.17 -18.48
C ALA A 3 -0.86 10.94 -18.11
N ARG A 4 -0.12 11.02 -17.00
CA ARG A 4 0.42 9.81 -16.35
C ARG A 4 -0.69 9.21 -15.52
N ALA A 5 -0.88 7.91 -15.63
CA ALA A 5 -1.81 7.21 -14.76
C ALA A 5 -1.09 6.95 -13.44
N ASP A 6 -1.79 7.10 -12.31
CA ASP A 6 -1.28 6.66 -11.03
C ASP A 6 -1.89 5.29 -10.72
N LEU A 7 -1.09 4.35 -10.24
CA LEU A 7 -1.59 3.04 -9.81
C LEU A 7 -2.03 3.14 -8.35
N THR A 8 -3.23 2.63 -8.06
CA THR A 8 -3.73 2.54 -6.68
C THR A 8 -3.40 1.18 -6.10
N TRP A 9 -2.99 1.14 -4.84
CA TRP A 9 -2.66 -0.07 -4.10
C TRP A 9 -3.43 -0.11 -2.78
N ASN A 10 -3.88 -1.29 -2.38
CA ASN A 10 -4.24 -1.55 -0.99
C ASN A 10 -2.98 -1.99 -0.25
N TRP A 11 -2.74 -1.44 0.93
CA TRP A 11 -1.60 -1.84 1.76
C TRP A 11 -2.02 -2.03 3.21
N ASN A 12 -1.28 -2.87 3.91
CA ASN A 12 -1.34 -3.01 5.35
C ASN A 12 -0.03 -3.56 5.90
N TYR A 13 0.22 -3.29 7.17
CA TYR A 13 1.15 -4.08 7.94
C TYR A 13 0.66 -4.27 9.37
N PHE A 14 1.11 -5.34 10.01
CA PHE A 14 0.76 -5.64 11.40
C PHE A 14 1.89 -6.35 12.14
N GLY A 15 1.89 -6.22 13.46
CA GLY A 15 2.88 -6.79 14.36
C GLY A 15 2.36 -6.84 15.79
N SER A 16 3.25 -7.07 16.76
CA SER A 16 2.88 -7.15 18.17
C SER A 16 2.33 -5.80 18.68
N GLY A 17 1.00 -5.65 18.71
CA GLY A 17 0.32 -4.42 19.12
C GLY A 17 0.40 -3.29 18.10
N ILE A 18 0.60 -3.62 16.82
CA ILE A 18 0.73 -2.67 15.73
C ILE A 18 -0.19 -3.10 14.58
N ALA A 19 -1.01 -2.20 14.07
CA ALA A 19 -1.76 -2.38 12.84
C ALA A 19 -1.82 -1.08 12.04
N ALA A 20 -1.46 -1.12 10.77
CA ALA A 20 -1.63 -0.03 9.83
C ALA A 20 -2.23 -0.52 8.52
N ALA A 21 -3.08 0.28 7.90
CA ALA A 21 -3.67 -0.05 6.61
C ALA A 21 -4.17 1.20 5.89
N GLY A 22 -4.30 1.09 4.58
CA GLY A 22 -4.95 2.10 3.75
C GLY A 22 -4.66 1.92 2.27
N THR A 23 -4.48 3.04 1.56
CA THR A 23 -4.15 3.04 0.13
C THR A 23 -2.85 3.80 -0.16
N LEU A 24 -2.16 3.38 -1.22
CA LEU A 24 -1.04 4.10 -1.82
C LEU A 24 -1.42 4.47 -3.25
N THR A 25 -0.92 5.61 -3.72
CA THR A 25 -0.78 5.84 -5.16
C THR A 25 0.70 5.80 -5.53
N THR A 26 1.00 5.15 -6.66
CA THR A 26 2.36 5.12 -7.21
C THR A 26 2.39 5.64 -8.63
N SER A 27 3.59 5.91 -9.16
CA SER A 27 3.78 6.05 -10.61
C SER A 27 3.23 4.84 -11.38
N ASP A 28 2.89 5.02 -12.67
CA ASP A 28 2.54 3.94 -13.62
C ASP A 28 3.75 3.15 -14.13
N THR A 29 4.95 3.69 -13.96
CA THR A 29 6.18 3.10 -14.48
C THR A 29 7.07 2.68 -13.31
N ALA A 30 7.50 1.41 -13.33
CA ALA A 30 8.52 0.90 -12.43
C ALA A 30 9.92 1.27 -12.90
N ASP A 31 10.86 1.33 -11.95
CA ASP A 31 12.29 1.41 -12.24
C ASP A 31 12.84 0.08 -12.80
N SER A 32 14.15 0.04 -13.09
CA SER A 32 14.82 -1.15 -13.61
C SER A 32 14.81 -2.35 -12.65
N SER A 33 14.49 -2.13 -11.37
CA SER A 33 14.41 -3.13 -10.31
C SER A 33 12.97 -3.56 -10.02
N GLY A 34 11.99 -2.99 -10.74
CA GLY A 34 10.57 -3.31 -10.60
C GLY A 34 9.86 -2.51 -9.50
N PHE A 35 10.48 -1.49 -8.92
CA PHE A 35 9.87 -0.63 -7.92
C PHE A 35 9.15 0.56 -8.55
N TYR A 36 7.96 0.85 -8.06
CA TYR A 36 7.18 2.03 -8.38
C TYR A 36 7.40 3.07 -7.28
N GLN A 37 7.50 4.34 -7.66
CA GLN A 37 7.61 5.43 -6.70
C GLN A 37 6.24 5.66 -6.05
N VAL A 38 6.15 5.55 -4.73
CA VAL A 38 4.96 5.99 -3.98
C VAL A 38 4.89 7.51 -4.01
N LEU A 39 3.72 8.03 -4.41
CA LEU A 39 3.42 9.45 -4.60
C LEU A 39 2.51 9.98 -3.50
N SER A 40 1.60 9.15 -2.98
CA SER A 40 0.75 9.49 -1.85
C SER A 40 0.38 8.27 -1.01
N ILE A 41 -0.01 8.52 0.23
CA ILE A 41 -0.46 7.53 1.21
C ILE A 41 -1.68 8.08 1.94
N SER A 42 -2.65 7.20 2.18
CA SER A 42 -3.76 7.45 3.09
C SER A 42 -3.98 6.23 3.97
N GLY A 43 -4.66 6.42 5.10
CA GLY A 43 -4.96 5.33 6.02
C GLY A 43 -4.77 5.72 7.48
N SER A 44 -4.55 4.71 8.31
CA SER A 44 -4.30 4.88 9.74
C SER A 44 -3.31 3.86 10.25
N ARG A 45 -2.62 4.20 11.33
CA ARG A 45 -1.80 3.31 12.16
C ARG A 45 -2.34 3.36 13.59
N ASP A 46 -2.75 2.22 14.15
CA ASP A 46 -3.38 2.10 15.46
C ASP A 46 -4.49 3.15 15.68
N GLU A 47 -5.40 3.25 14.72
CA GLU A 47 -6.52 4.22 14.68
C GLU A 47 -6.11 5.70 14.59
N VAL A 48 -4.81 6.00 14.51
CA VAL A 48 -4.30 7.36 14.27
C VAL A 48 -4.16 7.59 12.76
N GLU A 49 -4.77 8.67 12.27
CA GLU A 49 -4.76 9.05 10.87
C GLU A 49 -3.34 9.34 10.35
N ILE A 50 -3.06 8.86 9.13
CA ILE A 50 -1.88 9.21 8.35
C ILE A 50 -2.12 10.55 7.67
N THR A 51 -1.28 11.54 7.95
CA THR A 51 -1.42 12.90 7.45
C THR A 51 -0.61 13.19 6.19
N GLY A 52 0.33 12.32 5.83
CA GLY A 52 1.10 12.48 4.60
C GLY A 52 2.25 11.51 4.43
N LEU A 53 2.71 11.41 3.19
CA LEU A 53 3.94 10.73 2.81
C LEU A 53 5.13 11.60 3.26
N TYR A 54 6.12 10.98 3.88
CA TYR A 54 7.34 11.70 4.25
C TYR A 54 8.27 11.82 3.02
N PRO A 55 8.96 12.95 2.80
CA PRO A 55 9.72 13.17 1.58
C PRO A 55 10.81 12.12 1.32
N THR A 56 10.86 11.60 0.09
CA THR A 56 11.96 10.74 -0.38
C THR A 56 13.30 11.43 -0.24
N GLY A 57 14.31 10.69 0.21
CA GLY A 57 15.67 11.20 0.44
C GLY A 57 15.86 11.92 1.78
N MET A 58 14.83 11.94 2.64
CA MET A 58 14.90 12.51 3.99
C MET A 58 14.73 11.41 5.04
N ALA A 59 15.39 11.56 6.18
CA ALA A 59 15.13 10.71 7.35
C ALA A 59 13.90 11.23 8.10
N ILE A 60 13.03 10.32 8.55
CA ILE A 60 11.98 10.69 9.49
C ILE A 60 12.63 11.20 10.80
N PRO A 61 12.05 12.19 11.49
CA PRO A 61 12.64 12.73 12.71
C PRO A 61 12.86 11.63 13.77
N GLY A 62 14.09 11.53 14.27
CA GLY A 62 14.50 10.52 15.25
C GLY A 62 15.02 9.22 14.65
N ASN A 63 15.09 9.10 13.31
CA ASN A 63 15.69 7.96 12.60
C ASN A 63 16.89 8.37 11.74
N GLU A 64 17.51 9.52 12.00
CA GLU A 64 18.73 9.92 11.32
C GLU A 64 19.88 8.92 11.55
N PRO A 65 20.72 8.63 10.55
CA PRO A 65 20.78 9.23 9.20
C PRO A 65 19.99 8.44 8.13
N PHE A 66 19.07 7.56 8.50
CA PHE A 66 18.43 6.62 7.58
C PHE A 66 17.29 7.28 6.80
N THR A 67 17.55 7.60 5.53
CA THR A 67 16.56 8.22 4.64
C THR A 67 15.58 7.21 4.06
N VAL A 68 14.33 7.62 3.85
CA VAL A 68 13.31 6.81 3.16
C VAL A 68 13.37 7.00 1.64
N ASP A 69 13.07 5.96 0.87
CA ASP A 69 13.00 6.04 -0.60
C ASP A 69 11.55 6.04 -1.14
N ASN A 70 10.62 5.50 -0.35
CA ASN A 70 9.21 5.33 -0.68
C ASN A 70 9.01 4.50 -1.97
N LEU A 71 9.79 3.43 -2.11
CA LEU A 71 9.69 2.50 -3.22
C LEU A 71 8.83 1.28 -2.87
N LEU A 72 7.95 0.90 -3.80
CA LEU A 72 7.05 -0.25 -3.64
C LEU A 72 7.10 -1.16 -4.87
N LYS A 73 7.20 -2.47 -4.67
CA LYS A 73 7.06 -3.46 -5.76
C LYS A 73 6.04 -4.56 -5.43
N PRO A 74 5.38 -5.15 -6.44
CA PRO A 74 4.50 -6.30 -6.21
C PRO A 74 5.30 -7.57 -5.89
N GLY A 75 4.62 -8.56 -5.32
CA GLY A 75 5.18 -9.89 -5.09
C GLY A 75 5.40 -10.25 -3.61
N PRO A 76 5.81 -11.50 -3.32
CA PRO A 76 5.97 -11.98 -1.96
C PRO A 76 7.31 -11.55 -1.36
N GLY A 77 7.28 -10.71 -0.32
CA GLY A 77 8.50 -10.25 0.38
C GLY A 77 9.32 -9.23 -0.42
N GLY A 78 10.11 -8.41 0.28
CA GLY A 78 10.91 -7.35 -0.34
C GLY A 78 10.09 -6.35 -1.17
N GLN A 79 8.81 -6.17 -0.83
CA GLN A 79 7.93 -5.19 -1.47
C GLN A 79 8.38 -3.76 -1.19
N LEU A 80 9.05 -3.57 -0.05
CA LEU A 80 9.78 -2.37 0.30
C LEU A 80 11.28 -2.66 0.22
N THR A 81 12.08 -1.61 0.13
CA THR A 81 13.54 -1.68 0.29
C THR A 81 13.94 -1.59 1.76
N THR A 82 15.25 -1.59 2.04
CA THR A 82 15.81 -1.27 3.36
C THR A 82 15.59 0.18 3.79
N HIS A 83 15.28 1.09 2.87
CA HIS A 83 14.95 2.49 3.16
C HIS A 83 13.46 2.67 3.47
N GLY A 84 12.61 1.86 2.83
CA GLY A 84 11.21 1.71 3.19
C GLY A 84 10.31 2.90 2.86
N LEU A 85 9.13 2.90 3.49
CA LEU A 85 8.04 3.83 3.26
C LEU A 85 7.84 4.72 4.49
N GLY A 86 8.20 6.00 4.42
CA GLY A 86 8.06 6.94 5.53
C GLY A 86 6.74 7.72 5.49
N TYR A 87 6.10 7.91 6.64
CA TYR A 87 4.87 8.73 6.71
C TYR A 87 4.67 9.39 8.08
N THR A 88 3.82 10.42 8.09
CA THR A 88 3.47 11.22 9.27
C THR A 88 2.08 10.86 9.80
N LEU A 89 1.90 10.96 11.12
CA LEU A 89 0.62 10.69 11.79
C LEU A 89 0.06 11.97 12.43
N ALA A 90 -1.26 12.03 12.59
CA ALA A 90 -1.97 13.14 13.24
C ALA A 90 -1.54 13.36 14.70
N SER A 91 -0.99 12.33 15.35
CA SER A 91 -0.40 12.41 16.70
C SER A 91 0.96 13.11 16.76
N GLY A 92 1.51 13.53 15.62
CA GLY A 92 2.87 14.06 15.51
C GLY A 92 3.97 12.99 15.51
N ALA A 93 3.58 11.71 15.45
CA ALA A 93 4.49 10.58 15.29
C ALA A 93 4.88 10.37 13.82
N TYR A 94 5.96 9.65 13.61
CA TYR A 94 6.44 9.19 12.31
C TYR A 94 6.62 7.68 12.32
N ALA A 95 6.39 7.05 11.18
CA ALA A 95 6.59 5.62 11.02
C ALA A 95 7.27 5.31 9.69
N ASN A 96 8.06 4.24 9.68
CA ASN A 96 8.78 3.74 8.53
C ASN A 96 8.84 2.21 8.58
N PRO A 97 7.85 1.50 8.00
CA PRO A 97 8.03 0.11 7.61
C PRO A 97 9.10 0.00 6.52
N PHE A 98 9.97 -1.02 6.63
CA PHE A 98 11.02 -1.32 5.66
C PHE A 98 11.34 -2.83 5.65
N PHE A 99 12.01 -3.30 4.60
CA PHE A 99 12.46 -4.68 4.48
C PHE A 99 13.94 -4.79 4.86
N ALA A 100 14.23 -5.43 5.99
CA ALA A 100 15.58 -5.69 6.47
C ALA A 100 16.18 -6.92 5.76
N ASP A 101 16.65 -6.74 4.52
CA ASP A 101 17.31 -7.80 3.73
C ASP A 101 18.65 -8.25 4.31
N PHE A 102 19.27 -7.42 5.15
CA PHE A 102 20.48 -7.69 5.91
C PHE A 102 20.25 -8.58 7.14
N ALA A 103 19.00 -8.76 7.58
CA ALA A 103 18.67 -9.62 8.70
C ALA A 103 18.74 -11.10 8.32
N THR A 104 18.91 -11.98 9.30
CA THR A 104 18.89 -13.45 9.11
C THR A 104 17.87 -14.09 10.05
N PRO A 105 16.70 -14.55 9.54
CA PRO A 105 16.22 -14.42 8.15
C PRO A 105 15.82 -12.98 7.79
N PRO A 106 15.80 -12.61 6.49
CA PRO A 106 15.22 -11.34 6.04
C PRO A 106 13.76 -11.19 6.47
N GLY A 107 13.34 -9.96 6.80
CA GLY A 107 11.99 -9.68 7.27
C GLY A 107 11.65 -8.20 7.28
N TYR A 108 10.41 -7.87 7.63
CA TYR A 108 9.99 -6.47 7.77
C TYR A 108 10.09 -5.99 9.22
N LEU A 109 10.52 -4.74 9.37
CA LEU A 109 10.54 -4.00 10.62
C LEU A 109 9.79 -2.68 10.43
N GLU A 110 9.31 -2.09 11.50
CA GLU A 110 8.82 -0.71 11.55
C GLU A 110 9.67 0.09 12.53
N VAL A 111 10.28 1.19 12.08
CA VAL A 111 10.72 2.26 12.97
C VAL A 111 9.53 3.18 13.26
N PHE A 112 9.27 3.44 14.53
CA PHE A 112 8.29 4.41 15.02
C PHE A 112 8.95 5.44 15.92
N THR A 113 8.71 6.73 15.66
CA THR A 113 9.22 7.83 16.48
C THR A 113 8.11 8.78 16.91
N GLN A 114 8.17 9.26 18.15
CA GLN A 114 7.28 10.31 18.66
C GLN A 114 7.94 11.04 19.83
N GLY A 115 8.38 12.29 19.61
CA GLY A 115 9.17 13.01 20.61
C GLY A 115 10.45 12.25 20.96
N SER A 116 10.60 11.82 22.22
CA SER A 116 11.73 11.00 22.68
C SER A 116 11.50 9.49 22.57
N VAL A 117 10.34 9.05 22.09
CA VAL A 117 10.03 7.63 21.90
C VAL A 117 10.64 7.15 20.59
N TYR A 118 11.43 6.08 20.65
CA TYR A 118 11.93 5.31 19.51
C TYR A 118 11.57 3.84 19.71
N ARG A 119 11.03 3.20 18.69
CA ARG A 119 10.79 1.76 18.65
C ARG A 119 11.15 1.22 17.28
N GLU A 120 11.74 0.04 17.24
CA GLU A 120 11.98 -0.71 16.01
C GLU A 120 11.51 -2.15 16.24
N LEU A 121 10.41 -2.53 15.59
CA LEU A 121 9.70 -3.77 15.91
C LEU A 121 9.38 -4.58 14.65
N PRO A 122 9.40 -5.92 14.72
CA PRO A 122 9.00 -6.77 13.61
C PRO A 122 7.54 -6.58 13.21
N VAL A 123 7.30 -6.54 11.90
CA VAL A 123 5.97 -6.47 11.29
C VAL A 123 5.87 -7.43 10.09
N GLN A 124 4.66 -7.66 9.61
CA GLN A 124 4.38 -8.27 8.31
C GLN A 124 3.77 -7.21 7.41
N PHE A 125 4.35 -6.99 6.24
CA PHE A 125 3.90 -5.98 5.28
C PHE A 125 3.32 -6.63 4.03
N TYR A 126 2.20 -6.08 3.55
CA TYR A 126 1.51 -6.50 2.34
C TYR A 126 1.02 -5.28 1.56
N ALA A 127 1.30 -5.25 0.27
CA ALA A 127 0.67 -4.33 -0.67
C ALA A 127 0.26 -5.07 -1.95
N THR A 128 -0.93 -4.75 -2.46
CA THR A 128 -1.45 -5.30 -3.72
C THR A 128 -2.02 -4.19 -4.59
N PRO A 129 -1.72 -4.21 -5.90
CA PRO A 129 -2.31 -3.23 -6.80
C PRO A 129 -3.81 -3.49 -6.91
N VAL A 130 -4.61 -2.43 -6.87
CA VAL A 130 -6.04 -2.48 -7.12
C VAL A 130 -6.23 -2.64 -8.63
N PRO A 131 -6.89 -3.71 -9.11
CA PRO A 131 -7.16 -3.86 -10.53
C PRO A 131 -7.99 -2.67 -11.03
N GLU A 132 -7.59 -2.08 -12.15
CA GLU A 132 -8.47 -1.16 -12.87
C GLU A 132 -9.73 -1.95 -13.27
N VAL A 133 -10.89 -1.54 -12.76
CA VAL A 133 -12.16 -2.06 -13.26
C VAL A 133 -12.29 -1.61 -14.71
N LEU A 134 -11.97 -2.52 -15.63
CA LEU A 134 -12.43 -2.39 -17.02
C LEU A 134 -13.94 -2.24 -16.95
N SER A 135 -14.45 -1.07 -17.37
CA SER A 135 -15.87 -0.78 -17.42
C SER A 135 -16.54 -1.66 -18.49
N THR A 136 -16.74 -2.94 -18.18
CA THR A 136 -17.46 -3.94 -18.98
C THR A 136 -18.52 -4.64 -18.13
N ALA A 137 -19.45 -3.85 -17.61
CA ALA A 137 -20.83 -4.27 -17.35
C ALA A 137 -21.65 -3.38 -18.29
N TRP A 138 -22.31 -3.85 -19.36
CA TRP A 138 -23.43 -4.79 -19.38
C TRP A 138 -23.48 -5.52 -20.73
N ALA A 139 -23.26 -6.84 -20.77
CA ALA A 139 -23.55 -7.63 -21.96
C ALA A 139 -23.99 -9.07 -21.60
N PHE A 140 -24.83 -9.24 -20.58
CA PHE A 140 -25.68 -10.43 -20.47
C PHE A 140 -27.05 -10.00 -19.93
N SER A 141 -27.79 -9.25 -20.74
CA SER A 141 -29.24 -9.16 -20.57
C SER A 141 -29.81 -10.56 -20.73
N GLY A 142 -30.41 -11.06 -19.66
CA GLY A 142 -31.10 -12.34 -19.64
C GLY A 142 -32.18 -12.40 -20.72
N LEU A 143 -32.23 -13.55 -21.39
CA LEU A 143 -33.33 -13.93 -22.26
C LEU A 143 -33.81 -15.31 -21.81
N VAL A 144 -34.51 -15.33 -20.68
CA VAL A 144 -35.40 -16.44 -20.31
C VAL A 144 -36.80 -16.01 -20.74
N ILE A 145 -37.21 -16.41 -21.95
CA ILE A 145 -38.64 -16.44 -22.28
C ILE A 145 -39.11 -17.88 -22.04
N MET A 146 -39.84 -18.05 -20.94
CA MET A 146 -40.68 -19.20 -20.68
C MET A 146 -41.75 -19.29 -21.79
N ALA A 147 -41.77 -20.40 -22.52
CA ALA A 147 -42.96 -20.83 -23.26
C ALA A 147 -43.55 -22.05 -22.56
N LEU A 148 -44.43 -21.80 -21.58
CA LEU A 148 -45.38 -22.80 -21.10
C LEU A 148 -46.75 -22.47 -21.70
N GLY A 149 -47.32 -23.45 -22.39
CA GLY A 149 -48.33 -23.23 -23.42
C GLY A 149 -49.77 -23.05 -22.96
N ARG A 150 -50.67 -22.90 -23.95
CA ARG A 150 -52.07 -23.29 -23.81
C ARG A 150 -52.71 -23.60 -25.16
N ASN A 151 -53.27 -24.80 -25.23
CA ASN A 151 -54.17 -25.34 -26.25
C ASN A 151 -55.31 -24.39 -26.66
N LEU A 152 -55.62 -24.31 -27.96
CA LEU A 152 -56.96 -24.03 -28.48
C LEU A 152 -57.24 -24.89 -29.74
N ARG A 153 -57.99 -25.96 -29.51
CA ARG A 153 -59.00 -26.67 -30.33
C ARG A 153 -59.13 -26.33 -31.82
N ARG A 154 -59.14 -27.40 -32.65
CA ARG A 154 -60.15 -27.64 -33.67
C ARG A 154 -60.62 -29.08 -33.56
#